data_AF-A0AAE9J9I7-F1
#
_entry.id   AF-A0AAE9J9I7-F1
#
_cell.length_a   1.000
_cell.length_b   1.000
_cell.length_c   1.000
_cell.angle_alpha   90.00
_cell.angle_beta   90.00
_cell.angle_gamma   90.00
#
_symmetry.space_group_name_H-M   'P 1'
#
loop_
_entity.id
_entity.type
_entity.pdbx_description
1 polymer ?
#
loop_
_entity_poly.entity_id
_entity_poly.type
_entity_poly.pdbx_seq_one_letter_code
_entity_poly.pdbx_strand_id
1 'polypeptide(L)'
;MRSSKGGRGRQAAPKEAQTSVCYCDGTRELGSVEVFCSQCLKWFHGRCLKEYNELKQSGVPFMICYSFTCKQCRPLAEEWKAKKADLVHMCVTVFATLSAEQLKENGKLSADAVPQDHTYLSLQDTVIPYMDKNWYMLTSLKQRKDWQATLGPTLLKEKNMFVQHDDDDDLFALAEKNLALLGPMHEAVKQIGKRQAPERENREPRELPPIEGPKTRGASKRRHAETPVPGKKQKIAAEYTSTATPDGAQVDIPYCKDGYRYFLTEKDPNVPDDPNWNPNNPTAYVIPSYSHRVLNSETMHLSANDRAYQLSIVGNTITGFEGYAMARASHGVSKGTWYFEVNFDEQPEDSHIRIGWSQFLAPIQACVGYNKFSYGWRSKHGTKFHDAKGKKYYTGGFKRGDTLGCLIHFPIDKKTLLPPNQPSETYLPPSYKNGTLINFKSNIFLEIHEDAATITKDLQEVSGSYIEFFHNGKSCGKAYENIYRGNYFPSVSIFKNATITLNLGPKYKHLPPGASSIHLRAQEIQCEQALSDMLYLVSNDEVVLNYPAVKKEIKEEDME
;
A
#
# COMPACT_ATOMS: atom_id res chain seq x y z
N MET A 1 -56.72 27.03 -10.69
CA MET A 1 -56.80 25.56 -10.85
C MET A 1 -55.47 25.03 -11.38
N ARG A 2 -54.69 24.32 -10.55
CA ARG A 2 -53.86 23.12 -10.87
C ARG A 2 -52.78 22.92 -9.80
N SER A 3 -53.19 22.16 -8.78
CA SER A 3 -52.49 21.09 -8.08
C SER A 3 -50.97 21.18 -7.84
N SER A 4 -50.62 21.47 -6.59
CA SER A 4 -49.36 21.20 -5.92
C SER A 4 -49.15 19.69 -5.71
N LYS A 5 -48.09 19.11 -6.30
CA LYS A 5 -47.55 17.80 -5.87
C LYS A 5 -46.32 18.02 -4.99
N GLY A 6 -46.47 17.63 -3.74
CA GLY A 6 -45.53 17.84 -2.65
C GLY A 6 -44.19 17.12 -2.82
N GLY A 7 -43.13 17.84 -2.46
CA GLY A 7 -41.86 17.25 -2.10
C GLY A 7 -42.03 16.39 -0.85
N ARG A 8 -41.53 15.15 -0.90
CA ARG A 8 -41.34 14.35 0.30
C ARG A 8 -40.22 15.00 1.12
N GLY A 9 -40.60 15.88 2.05
CA GLY A 9 -39.73 16.30 3.13
C GLY A 9 -39.24 15.06 3.88
N ARG A 10 -37.94 15.02 4.16
CA ARG A 10 -37.40 14.11 5.18
C ARG A 10 -38.22 14.35 6.45
N GLN A 11 -38.92 13.32 6.90
CA GLN A 11 -39.54 13.33 8.22
C GLN A 11 -38.45 13.59 9.25
N ALA A 12 -38.72 14.53 10.16
CA ALA A 12 -37.93 14.71 11.37
C ALA A 12 -37.78 13.34 12.06
N ALA A 13 -36.59 13.08 12.60
CA ALA A 13 -36.30 11.87 13.34
C ALA A 13 -37.40 11.61 14.39
N PRO A 14 -37.96 10.38 14.47
CA PRO A 14 -38.88 10.07 15.54
C PRO A 14 -38.13 10.19 16.87
N LYS A 15 -38.69 11.03 17.75
CA LYS A 15 -38.35 11.09 19.18
C LYS A 15 -38.87 9.80 19.82
N GLU A 16 -38.03 8.78 19.84
CA GLU A 16 -37.96 7.67 20.79
C GLU A 16 -36.95 6.66 20.22
N ALA A 17 -35.83 6.47 20.92
CA ALA A 17 -34.82 5.49 20.53
C ALA A 17 -35.45 4.10 20.63
N GLN A 18 -35.62 3.41 19.50
CA GLN A 18 -36.03 2.00 19.52
C GLN A 18 -34.99 1.21 20.32
N THR A 19 -35.40 0.71 21.49
CA THR A 19 -34.59 -0.01 22.46
C THR A 19 -34.26 -1.45 22.03
N SER A 20 -34.79 -1.91 20.90
CA SER A 20 -34.52 -3.23 20.35
C SER A 20 -33.25 -3.26 19.49
N VAL A 21 -32.34 -4.15 19.85
CA VAL A 21 -31.13 -4.54 19.12
C VAL A 21 -31.27 -5.98 18.63
N CYS A 22 -30.52 -6.33 17.59
CA CYS A 22 -30.45 -7.66 17.01
C CYS A 22 -31.70 -8.14 16.24
N TYR A 23 -31.62 -9.33 15.65
CA TYR A 23 -32.72 -10.02 14.94
C TYR A 23 -33.81 -10.53 15.87
N CYS A 24 -33.51 -10.68 17.16
CA CYS A 24 -34.44 -11.13 18.18
C CYS A 24 -35.20 -9.97 18.85
N ASP A 25 -34.92 -8.73 18.41
CA ASP A 25 -35.47 -7.50 19.01
C ASP A 25 -35.22 -7.36 20.52
N GLY A 26 -34.17 -8.01 21.05
CA GLY A 26 -33.76 -7.95 22.46
C GLY A 26 -32.98 -6.68 22.82
N THR A 27 -32.45 -6.58 24.04
CA THR A 27 -31.61 -5.46 24.49
C THR A 27 -30.11 -5.78 24.39
N ARG A 28 -29.23 -4.78 24.52
CA ARG A 28 -27.77 -4.99 24.55
C ARG A 28 -27.38 -5.93 25.71
N GLU A 29 -26.48 -6.86 25.43
CA GLU A 29 -25.94 -7.80 26.41
C GLU A 29 -24.45 -7.49 26.61
N LEU A 30 -24.17 -6.43 27.37
CA LEU A 30 -22.78 -6.03 27.65
C LEU A 30 -22.00 -7.16 28.34
N GLY A 31 -20.73 -7.32 27.94
CA GLY A 31 -19.90 -8.43 28.41
C GLY A 31 -20.18 -9.76 27.73
N SER A 32 -21.10 -9.82 26.76
CA SER A 32 -21.22 -10.93 25.82
C SER A 32 -20.69 -10.55 24.44
N VAL A 33 -20.54 -11.54 23.56
CA VAL A 33 -20.13 -11.26 22.18
C VAL A 33 -21.27 -10.54 21.46
N GLU A 34 -21.01 -9.29 21.08
CA GLU A 34 -21.92 -8.46 20.29
C GLU A 34 -21.17 -7.87 19.09
N VAL A 35 -21.85 -7.80 17.94
CA VAL A 35 -21.28 -7.21 16.72
C VAL A 35 -22.13 -6.05 16.22
N PHE A 36 -21.47 -5.03 15.68
CA PHE A 36 -22.08 -3.80 15.20
C PHE A 36 -22.16 -3.79 13.67
N CYS A 37 -23.37 -3.67 13.12
CA CYS A 37 -23.56 -3.62 11.67
C CYS A 37 -23.18 -2.24 11.12
N SER A 38 -22.23 -2.24 10.18
CA SER A 38 -21.71 -1.02 9.53
C SER A 38 -22.74 -0.27 8.66
N GLN A 39 -23.86 -0.92 8.29
CA GLN A 39 -24.87 -0.36 7.40
C GLN A 39 -26.08 0.20 8.13
N CYS A 40 -26.73 -0.59 8.99
CA CYS A 40 -27.90 -0.13 9.75
C CYS A 40 -27.55 0.48 11.11
N LEU A 41 -26.28 0.45 11.52
CA LEU A 41 -25.79 1.00 12.80
C LEU A 41 -26.48 0.39 14.02
N LYS A 42 -26.90 -0.87 13.92
CA LYS A 42 -27.50 -1.66 15.01
C LYS A 42 -26.53 -2.70 15.52
N TRP A 43 -26.65 -3.03 16.81
CA TRP A 43 -25.94 -4.12 17.46
C TRP A 43 -26.68 -5.45 17.26
N PHE A 44 -25.93 -6.54 17.20
CA PHE A 44 -26.43 -7.90 17.03
C PHE A 44 -25.70 -8.83 18.02
N HIS A 45 -26.44 -9.66 18.76
CA HIS A 45 -25.85 -10.67 19.63
C HIS A 45 -25.14 -11.74 18.81
N GLY A 46 -23.97 -12.18 19.28
CA GLY A 46 -23.20 -13.26 18.67
C GLY A 46 -24.01 -14.56 18.59
N ARG A 47 -24.85 -14.86 19.60
CA ARG A 47 -25.72 -16.04 19.62
C ARG A 47 -26.83 -16.03 18.56
N CYS A 48 -27.16 -14.85 18.03
CA CYS A 48 -28.23 -14.65 17.04
C CYS A 48 -27.70 -14.58 15.60
N LEU A 49 -26.38 -14.61 15.40
CA LEU A 49 -25.76 -14.73 14.08
C LEU A 49 -26.02 -16.13 13.53
N LYS A 50 -26.40 -16.22 12.25
CA LYS A 50 -26.79 -17.50 11.63
C LYS A 50 -25.67 -18.12 10.84
N GLU A 51 -24.81 -17.31 10.23
CA GLU A 51 -23.78 -17.79 9.31
C GLU A 51 -22.37 -17.85 9.95
N TYR A 52 -22.15 -17.24 11.13
CA TYR A 52 -20.84 -17.17 11.79
C TYR A 52 -20.84 -17.79 13.19
N ASN A 53 -20.83 -19.12 13.24
CA ASN A 53 -20.80 -19.88 14.50
C ASN A 53 -19.50 -19.75 15.29
N GLU A 54 -18.38 -19.41 14.65
CA GLU A 54 -17.09 -19.21 15.32
C GLU A 54 -17.15 -18.07 16.33
N LEU A 55 -17.79 -16.94 15.98
CA LEU A 55 -18.00 -15.82 16.92
C LEU A 55 -18.83 -16.22 18.14
N LYS A 56 -19.71 -17.21 18.00
CA LYS A 56 -20.52 -17.74 19.10
C LYS A 56 -19.71 -18.64 20.04
N GLN A 57 -18.65 -19.29 19.55
CA GLN A 57 -17.88 -20.28 20.31
C GLN A 57 -16.58 -19.72 20.88
N SER A 58 -15.90 -18.84 20.13
CA SER A 58 -14.58 -18.32 20.47
C SER A 58 -14.48 -16.80 20.46
N GLY A 59 -15.55 -16.08 20.08
CA GLY A 59 -15.58 -14.62 20.09
C GLY A 59 -15.33 -14.04 21.48
N VAL A 60 -14.66 -12.88 21.52
CA VAL A 60 -14.49 -12.09 22.75
C VAL A 60 -15.47 -10.91 22.77
N PRO A 61 -15.94 -10.46 23.94
CA PRO A 61 -16.71 -9.22 24.06
C PRO A 61 -15.96 -7.99 23.54
N PHE A 62 -16.69 -6.92 23.24
CA PHE A 62 -16.14 -5.60 22.86
C PHE A 62 -15.15 -5.58 21.70
N MET A 63 -15.20 -6.55 20.79
CA MET A 63 -14.38 -6.50 19.57
C MET A 63 -14.62 -5.19 18.82
N ILE A 64 -13.55 -4.53 18.40
CA ILE A 64 -13.62 -3.25 17.66
C ILE A 64 -13.00 -3.32 16.26
N CYS A 65 -12.19 -4.34 15.98
CA CYS A 65 -11.46 -4.50 14.72
C CYS A 65 -12.13 -5.49 13.77
N TYR A 66 -13.33 -5.17 13.31
CA TYR A 66 -14.01 -5.92 12.26
C TYR A 66 -14.88 -5.02 11.37
N SER A 67 -15.39 -5.62 10.30
CA SER A 67 -16.51 -5.11 9.52
C SER A 67 -17.60 -6.18 9.52
N PHE A 68 -18.79 -5.81 9.98
CA PHE A 68 -19.95 -6.69 9.98
C PHE A 68 -21.10 -6.06 9.20
N THR A 69 -21.81 -6.88 8.42
CA THR A 69 -23.04 -6.53 7.72
C THR A 69 -24.09 -7.58 8.01
N CYS A 70 -25.19 -7.18 8.63
CA CYS A 70 -26.29 -8.07 8.99
C CYS A 70 -27.10 -8.51 7.76
N LYS A 71 -27.87 -9.59 7.92
CA LYS A 71 -28.73 -10.18 6.90
C LYS A 71 -29.82 -9.24 6.38
N GLN A 72 -30.29 -8.30 7.20
CA GLN A 72 -31.27 -7.29 6.78
C GLN A 72 -30.64 -6.26 5.81
N CYS A 73 -29.35 -5.93 6.00
CA CYS A 73 -28.62 -5.03 5.11
C CYS A 73 -28.03 -5.75 3.89
N ARG A 74 -27.78 -7.06 4.02
CA ARG A 74 -27.30 -7.94 2.95
C ARG A 74 -28.16 -9.22 2.91
N PRO A 75 -29.26 -9.24 2.14
CA PRO A 75 -30.22 -10.35 2.13
C PRO A 75 -29.66 -11.72 1.74
N LEU A 76 -28.54 -11.75 1.02
CA LEU A 76 -27.90 -12.99 0.57
C LEU A 76 -27.22 -13.76 1.70
N ALA A 77 -26.48 -13.09 2.57
CA ALA A 77 -25.75 -13.67 3.71
C ALA A 77 -25.23 -12.55 4.63
N GLU A 78 -25.09 -12.86 5.91
CA GLU A 78 -24.24 -12.07 6.81
C GLU A 78 -22.81 -12.00 6.24
N GLU A 79 -22.14 -10.86 6.41
CA GLU A 79 -20.74 -10.71 6.04
C GLU A 79 -19.97 -10.22 7.26
N TRP A 80 -18.99 -11.01 7.68
CA TRP A 80 -18.03 -10.63 8.70
C TRP A 80 -16.62 -10.67 8.14
N LYS A 81 -15.82 -9.64 8.42
CA LYS A 81 -14.41 -9.54 8.05
C LYS A 81 -13.62 -8.95 9.22
N ALA A 82 -12.65 -9.70 9.74
CA ALA A 82 -11.67 -9.14 10.67
C ALA A 82 -10.88 -8.02 9.99
N LYS A 83 -10.57 -6.96 10.74
CA LYS A 83 -9.62 -5.92 10.33
C LYS A 83 -8.32 -6.13 11.09
N LYS A 84 -7.22 -5.60 10.55
CA LYS A 84 -5.95 -5.59 11.27
C LYS A 84 -6.11 -4.87 12.62
N ALA A 85 -5.77 -5.56 13.70
CA ALA A 85 -5.75 -5.02 15.05
C ALA A 85 -4.29 -4.87 15.50
N ASP A 86 -3.87 -3.62 15.66
CA ASP A 86 -2.58 -3.30 16.31
C ASP A 86 -2.72 -3.39 17.84
N LEU A 87 -1.60 -3.37 18.57
CA LEU A 87 -1.56 -3.57 20.02
C LEU A 87 -2.55 -2.68 20.80
N VAL A 88 -2.69 -1.40 20.42
CA VAL A 88 -3.66 -0.46 21.02
C VAL A 88 -5.09 -0.96 20.89
N HIS A 89 -5.48 -1.48 19.72
CA HIS A 89 -6.83 -2.00 19.49
C HIS A 89 -7.10 -3.27 20.30
N MET A 90 -6.10 -4.14 20.41
CA MET A 90 -6.17 -5.32 21.26
C MET A 90 -6.37 -4.91 22.72
N CYS A 91 -5.59 -3.93 23.21
CA CYS A 91 -5.72 -3.40 24.56
C CYS A 91 -7.13 -2.86 24.84
N VAL A 92 -7.72 -2.07 23.93
CA VAL A 92 -9.09 -1.56 24.14
C VAL A 92 -10.10 -2.70 24.30
N THR A 93 -10.01 -3.72 23.45
CA THR A 93 -10.90 -4.90 23.51
C THR A 93 -10.72 -5.66 24.84
N VAL A 94 -9.48 -5.87 25.26
CA VAL A 94 -9.13 -6.62 26.46
C VAL A 94 -9.53 -5.86 27.72
N PHE A 95 -9.15 -4.59 27.85
CA PHE A 95 -9.52 -3.79 29.01
C PHE A 95 -11.04 -3.62 29.13
N ALA A 96 -11.75 -3.46 28.01
CA ALA A 96 -13.22 -3.37 28.04
C ALA A 96 -13.85 -4.69 28.49
N THR A 97 -13.31 -5.81 28.03
CA THR A 97 -13.78 -7.15 28.40
C THR A 97 -13.56 -7.43 29.88
N LEU A 98 -12.32 -7.28 30.36
CA LEU A 98 -11.97 -7.50 31.76
C LEU A 98 -12.68 -6.52 32.70
N SER A 99 -12.83 -5.24 32.31
CA SER A 99 -13.61 -4.27 33.07
C SER A 99 -15.08 -4.69 33.17
N ALA A 100 -15.67 -5.20 32.08
CA ALA A 100 -17.04 -5.69 32.11
C ALA A 100 -17.20 -6.93 32.98
N GLU A 101 -16.23 -7.85 32.98
CA GLU A 101 -16.21 -9.02 33.87
C GLU A 101 -16.20 -8.58 35.35
N GLN A 102 -15.30 -7.69 35.73
CA GLN A 102 -15.20 -7.19 37.11
C GLN A 102 -16.43 -6.37 37.53
N LEU A 103 -16.99 -5.56 36.63
CA LEU A 103 -18.23 -4.82 36.90
C LEU A 103 -19.44 -5.76 37.02
N LYS A 104 -19.46 -6.87 36.27
CA LYS A 104 -20.52 -7.88 36.34
C LYS A 104 -20.49 -8.63 37.66
N GLU A 105 -19.30 -9.03 38.14
CA GLU A 105 -19.12 -9.66 39.45
C GLU A 105 -19.60 -8.76 40.59
N ASN A 106 -19.35 -7.45 40.47
CA ASN A 106 -19.79 -6.45 41.44
C ASN A 106 -21.25 -6.01 41.28
N GLY A 107 -22.00 -6.56 40.32
CA GLY A 107 -23.40 -6.20 40.04
C GLY A 107 -23.60 -4.78 39.49
N LYS A 108 -22.53 -4.16 38.97
CA LYS A 108 -22.50 -2.77 38.47
C LYS A 108 -22.49 -2.64 36.95
N LEU A 109 -22.42 -3.76 36.21
CA LEU A 109 -22.44 -3.73 34.74
C LEU A 109 -23.85 -3.38 34.24
N SER A 110 -24.01 -2.22 33.63
CA SER A 110 -25.27 -1.75 33.03
C SER A 110 -25.01 -0.98 31.74
N ALA A 111 -25.95 -1.07 30.79
CA ALA A 111 -25.95 -0.23 29.59
C ALA A 111 -26.49 1.19 29.86
N ASP A 112 -27.26 1.35 30.93
CA ASP A 112 -27.97 2.60 31.27
C ASP A 112 -27.29 3.38 32.39
N ALA A 113 -26.34 2.78 33.10
CA ALA A 113 -25.61 3.40 34.20
C ALA A 113 -24.10 3.35 33.97
N VAL A 114 -23.45 4.51 34.07
CA VAL A 114 -22.00 4.65 33.93
C VAL A 114 -21.34 4.54 35.31
N PRO A 115 -20.31 3.69 35.49
CA PRO A 115 -19.53 3.64 36.73
C PRO A 115 -18.94 5.00 37.10
N GLN A 116 -18.92 5.32 38.39
CA GLN A 116 -18.32 6.57 38.90
C GLN A 116 -16.79 6.52 38.83
N ASP A 117 -16.21 5.38 39.19
CA ASP A 117 -14.75 5.17 39.24
C ASP A 117 -14.24 4.41 38.01
N HIS A 118 -12.95 4.57 37.72
CA HIS A 118 -12.28 3.77 36.71
C HIS A 118 -12.08 2.34 37.22
N THR A 119 -12.17 1.36 36.32
CA THR A 119 -11.86 -0.03 36.62
C THR A 119 -10.40 -0.28 36.28
N TYR A 120 -9.54 -0.26 37.30
CA TYR A 120 -8.10 -0.48 37.15
C TYR A 120 -7.79 -1.98 37.09
N LEU A 121 -6.91 -2.35 36.15
CA LEU A 121 -6.49 -3.71 35.84
C LEU A 121 -4.96 -3.79 35.86
N SER A 122 -4.44 -4.83 36.51
CA SER A 122 -2.99 -5.13 36.55
C SER A 122 -2.51 -5.64 35.20
N LEU A 123 -1.45 -5.04 34.66
CA LEU A 123 -0.88 -5.52 33.40
C LEU A 123 -0.31 -6.94 33.56
N GLN A 124 0.45 -7.20 34.62
CA GLN A 124 1.09 -8.50 34.85
C GLN A 124 0.09 -9.61 35.20
N ASP A 125 -0.84 -9.35 36.11
CA ASP A 125 -1.67 -10.41 36.69
C ASP A 125 -2.96 -10.66 35.92
N THR A 126 -3.45 -9.66 35.17
CA THR A 126 -4.76 -9.76 34.50
C THR A 126 -4.68 -9.60 32.98
N VAL A 127 -4.07 -8.52 32.48
CA VAL A 127 -4.10 -8.19 31.05
C VAL A 127 -3.24 -9.15 30.23
N ILE A 128 -1.99 -9.39 30.65
CA ILE A 128 -1.05 -10.28 29.93
C ILE A 128 -1.59 -11.72 29.85
N PRO A 129 -2.00 -12.37 30.95
CA PRO A 129 -2.55 -13.73 30.90
C PRO A 129 -3.79 -13.84 30.01
N TYR A 130 -4.67 -12.83 30.03
CA TYR A 130 -5.84 -12.81 29.16
C TYR A 130 -5.46 -12.69 27.68
N MET A 131 -4.50 -11.83 27.36
CA MET A 131 -4.02 -11.64 25.99
C MET A 131 -3.31 -12.88 25.45
N ASP A 132 -2.47 -13.54 26.26
CA ASP A 132 -1.79 -14.78 25.88
C ASP A 132 -2.81 -15.89 25.57
N LYS A 133 -3.85 -16.03 26.40
CA LYS A 133 -4.89 -17.03 26.21
C LYS A 133 -5.77 -16.79 24.98
N ASN A 134 -6.05 -15.52 24.65
CA ASN A 134 -7.01 -15.13 23.61
C ASN A 134 -6.36 -14.50 22.37
N TRP A 135 -5.04 -14.62 22.22
CA TRP A 135 -4.26 -13.91 21.20
C TRP A 135 -4.83 -14.05 19.79
N TYR A 136 -5.16 -15.29 19.40
CA TYR A 136 -5.70 -15.62 18.07
C TYR A 136 -7.04 -14.94 17.77
N MET A 137 -7.85 -14.68 18.79
CA MET A 137 -9.15 -14.02 18.63
C MET A 137 -9.04 -12.50 18.63
N LEU A 138 -7.97 -11.96 19.24
CA LEU A 138 -7.69 -10.52 19.28
C LEU A 138 -7.04 -10.02 17.99
N THR A 139 -6.19 -10.84 17.36
CA THR A 139 -5.47 -10.44 16.15
C THR A 139 -4.97 -11.65 15.34
N SER A 140 -4.76 -11.45 14.03
CA SER A 140 -4.08 -12.41 13.15
C SER A 140 -2.55 -12.29 13.19
N LEU A 141 -2.01 -11.32 13.93
CA LEU A 141 -0.57 -11.11 14.07
C LEU A 141 0.08 -12.25 14.87
N LYS A 142 1.23 -12.75 14.39
CA LYS A 142 2.04 -13.72 15.15
C LYS A 142 2.52 -13.08 16.45
N GLN A 143 2.35 -13.80 17.56
CA GLN A 143 2.82 -13.37 18.87
C GLN A 143 4.36 -13.30 18.89
N ARG A 144 4.90 -12.14 19.28
CA ARG A 144 6.35 -11.95 19.48
C ARG A 144 6.75 -12.47 20.85
N LYS A 145 8.02 -12.87 21.04
CA LYS A 145 8.49 -13.45 22.32
C LYS A 145 8.57 -12.43 23.47
N ASP A 146 8.59 -11.14 23.15
CA ASP A 146 8.87 -10.01 24.06
C ASP A 146 7.78 -8.92 24.00
N TRP A 147 6.58 -9.27 23.53
CA TRP A 147 5.52 -8.30 23.30
C TRP A 147 5.05 -7.60 24.60
N GLN A 148 5.15 -8.29 25.73
CA GLN A 148 4.71 -7.80 27.05
C GLN A 148 5.45 -6.52 27.46
N ALA A 149 6.74 -6.41 27.14
CA ALA A 149 7.56 -5.23 27.45
C ALA A 149 7.10 -3.97 26.71
N THR A 150 6.33 -4.11 25.62
CA THR A 150 5.82 -2.98 24.84
C THR A 150 4.47 -2.44 25.34
N LEU A 151 3.82 -3.13 26.29
CA LEU A 151 2.47 -2.82 26.74
C LEU A 151 2.40 -1.48 27.48
N GLY A 152 3.11 -1.34 28.61
CA GLY A 152 3.13 -0.11 29.41
C GLY A 152 3.48 1.15 28.58
N PRO A 153 4.58 1.17 27.81
CA PRO A 153 4.92 2.32 26.96
C PRO A 153 3.85 2.67 25.92
N THR A 154 3.12 1.67 25.41
CA THR A 154 2.03 1.87 24.44
C THR A 154 0.82 2.53 25.11
N LEU A 155 0.43 2.08 26.30
CA LEU A 155 -0.69 2.65 27.05
C LEU A 155 -0.42 4.10 27.47
N LEU A 156 0.81 4.38 27.96
CA LEU A 156 1.24 5.73 28.35
C LEU A 156 1.24 6.74 27.21
N LYS A 157 1.45 6.28 25.98
CA LYS A 157 1.42 7.11 24.77
C LYS A 157 -0.01 7.48 24.37
N GLU A 158 -0.98 6.62 24.65
CA GLU A 158 -2.38 6.78 24.26
C GLU A 158 -3.25 7.27 25.43
N LYS A 159 -2.87 8.43 26.01
CA LYS A 159 -3.53 9.04 27.19
C LYS A 159 -5.02 9.35 27.01
N ASN A 160 -5.48 9.47 25.77
CA ASN A 160 -6.89 9.70 25.45
C ASN A 160 -7.74 8.42 25.55
N MET A 161 -7.10 7.26 25.75
CA MET A 161 -7.74 5.96 25.75
C MET A 161 -7.49 5.19 27.05
N PHE A 162 -6.33 5.40 27.66
CA PHE A 162 -5.93 4.71 28.88
C PHE A 162 -5.49 5.70 29.95
N VAL A 163 -5.80 5.35 31.20
CA VAL A 163 -5.46 6.10 32.41
C VAL A 163 -4.62 5.19 33.29
N GLN A 164 -3.43 5.63 33.70
CA GLN A 164 -2.60 4.94 34.68
C GLN A 164 -3.05 5.33 36.10
N HIS A 165 -2.94 4.43 37.06
CA HIS A 165 -3.19 4.73 38.48
C HIS A 165 -2.04 5.59 39.04
N ASP A 166 -2.35 6.55 39.91
CA ASP A 166 -1.34 7.50 40.41
C ASP A 166 -0.31 6.84 41.35
N ASP A 167 -0.71 5.79 42.09
CA ASP A 167 0.12 5.11 43.09
C ASP A 167 0.76 3.79 42.62
N ASP A 168 0.36 3.26 41.47
CA ASP A 168 0.83 1.94 41.00
C ASP A 168 1.02 1.94 39.48
N ASP A 169 2.28 1.76 39.06
CA ASP A 169 2.66 1.77 37.65
C ASP A 169 2.14 0.56 36.86
N ASP A 170 1.72 -0.51 37.53
CA ASP A 170 1.14 -1.72 36.89
C ASP A 170 -0.36 -1.61 36.65
N LEU A 171 -1.03 -0.63 37.25
CA LEU A 171 -2.48 -0.47 37.16
C LEU A 171 -2.90 0.53 36.08
N PHE A 172 -3.68 0.04 35.11
CA PHE A 172 -4.25 0.86 34.05
C PHE A 172 -5.76 0.67 33.95
N ALA A 173 -6.47 1.66 33.42
CA ALA A 173 -7.89 1.60 33.13
C ALA A 173 -8.20 2.20 31.76
N LEU A 174 -9.38 1.89 31.21
CA LEU A 174 -9.92 2.65 30.07
C LEU A 174 -10.36 4.04 30.51
N ALA A 175 -10.05 5.05 29.72
CA ALA A 175 -10.55 6.41 29.91
C ALA A 175 -12.08 6.51 29.70
N GLU A 176 -12.64 5.65 28.83
CA GLU A 176 -14.09 5.54 28.64
C GLU A 176 -14.70 4.62 29.71
N LYS A 177 -15.49 5.21 30.61
CA LYS A 177 -16.19 4.48 31.68
C LYS A 177 -17.49 3.85 31.18
N ASN A 178 -18.11 4.40 30.14
CA ASN A 178 -19.34 3.89 29.56
C ASN A 178 -19.04 2.84 28.48
N LEU A 179 -18.94 1.58 28.91
CA LEU A 179 -18.67 0.46 28.00
C LEU A 179 -19.74 0.28 26.91
N ALA A 180 -20.97 0.78 27.07
CA ALA A 180 -21.99 0.71 26.03
C ALA A 180 -21.68 1.56 24.79
N LEU A 181 -20.84 2.59 24.93
CA LEU A 181 -20.39 3.45 23.83
C LEU A 181 -19.23 2.81 23.03
N LEU A 182 -18.54 1.84 23.61
CA LEU A 182 -17.42 1.18 22.96
C LEU A 182 -17.90 0.30 21.80
N GLY A 183 -17.24 0.47 20.67
CA GLY A 183 -17.49 -0.28 19.45
C GLY A 183 -16.66 0.25 18.27
N PRO A 184 -16.79 -0.36 17.08
CA PRO A 184 -16.01 0.04 15.90
C PRO A 184 -16.20 1.50 15.47
N MET A 185 -17.28 2.16 15.91
CA MET A 185 -17.60 3.55 15.58
C MET A 185 -17.29 4.55 16.71
N HIS A 186 -16.69 4.10 17.82
CA HIS A 186 -16.29 4.97 18.91
C HIS A 186 -15.22 5.98 18.44
N GLU A 187 -15.34 7.25 18.84
CA GLU A 187 -14.46 8.31 18.32
C GLU A 187 -12.99 8.05 18.66
N ALA A 188 -12.67 7.66 19.90
CA ALA A 188 -11.30 7.34 20.27
C ALA A 188 -10.73 6.17 19.43
N VAL A 189 -11.55 5.17 19.10
CA VAL A 189 -11.15 4.03 18.25
C VAL A 189 -10.85 4.48 16.82
N LYS A 190 -11.64 5.42 16.26
CA LYS A 190 -11.39 5.98 14.93
C LYS A 190 -10.13 6.83 14.83
N GLN A 191 -9.59 7.30 15.96
CA GLN A 191 -8.38 8.12 16.02
C GLN A 191 -7.10 7.32 16.23
N ILE A 192 -7.19 6.02 16.57
CA ILE A 192 -6.01 5.16 16.71
C ILE A 192 -5.20 5.19 15.41
N GLY A 193 -3.90 5.51 15.52
CA GLY A 193 -2.98 5.59 14.39
C GLY A 193 -3.02 6.90 13.58
N LYS A 194 -3.90 7.86 13.92
CA LYS A 194 -3.90 9.21 13.32
C LYS A 194 -3.07 10.17 14.16
N ARG A 195 -2.17 10.95 13.52
CA ARG A 195 -1.39 11.99 14.22
C ARG A 195 -2.31 13.09 14.73
N GLN A 196 -2.27 13.36 16.03
CA GLN A 196 -2.94 14.52 16.62
C GLN A 196 -2.31 15.81 16.08
N ALA A 197 -3.14 16.78 15.69
CA ALA A 197 -2.69 18.14 15.44
C ALA A 197 -2.32 18.78 16.79
N PRO A 198 -1.24 19.59 16.88
CA PRO A 198 -0.86 20.20 18.15
C PRO A 198 -1.99 21.10 18.66
N GLU A 199 -2.37 20.90 19.92
CA GLU A 199 -3.35 21.73 20.62
C GLU A 199 -2.84 23.19 20.65
N ARG A 200 -3.66 24.10 20.13
CA ARG A 200 -3.46 25.53 20.34
C ARG A 200 -4.12 25.88 21.66
N GLU A 201 -3.33 26.04 22.71
CA GLU A 201 -3.79 26.68 23.94
C GLU A 201 -4.33 28.08 23.63
N ASN A 202 -5.54 28.35 24.14
CA ASN A 202 -6.18 29.67 24.12
C ASN A 202 -5.30 30.68 24.86
N ARG A 203 -4.67 31.60 24.13
CA ARG A 203 -4.19 32.87 24.69
C ARG A 203 -5.04 34.01 24.14
N GLU A 204 -5.57 34.81 25.06
CA GLU A 204 -6.31 36.04 24.77
C GLU A 204 -5.48 37.02 23.92
N PRO A 205 -6.11 37.83 23.05
CA PRO A 205 -5.39 38.69 22.13
C PRO A 205 -4.93 39.96 22.84
N ARG A 206 -3.61 40.13 22.99
CA ARG A 206 -2.97 41.43 23.23
C ARG A 206 -2.54 42.04 21.90
N GLU A 207 -3.04 43.24 21.61
CA GLU A 207 -2.65 44.05 20.46
C GLU A 207 -1.24 44.63 20.65
N LEU A 208 -0.35 44.43 19.67
CA LEU A 208 0.90 45.18 19.48
C LEU A 208 1.20 45.35 17.97
N PRO A 209 1.97 46.38 17.56
CA PRO A 209 1.82 47.10 16.28
C PRO A 209 2.58 46.48 15.10
N PRO A 210 2.38 46.98 13.86
CA PRO A 210 2.84 46.33 12.64
C PRO A 210 4.33 46.59 12.38
N ILE A 211 5.09 45.53 12.11
CA ILE A 211 6.42 45.62 11.47
C ILE A 211 6.34 44.92 10.12
N GLU A 212 6.57 45.69 9.06
CA GLU A 212 6.61 45.27 7.67
C GLU A 212 7.85 44.40 7.38
N GLY A 213 7.62 43.26 6.73
CA GLY A 213 8.65 42.36 6.17
C GLY A 213 8.09 41.56 4.97
N PRO A 214 8.94 41.06 4.05
CA PRO A 214 8.65 41.05 2.61
C PRO A 214 7.71 39.92 2.17
N LYS A 215 6.70 40.29 1.37
CA LYS A 215 5.71 39.38 0.75
C LYS A 215 6.33 38.55 -0.38
N THR A 216 6.43 37.22 -0.23
CA THR A 216 6.61 36.30 -1.36
C THR A 216 5.24 35.80 -1.84
N ARG A 217 4.98 35.90 -3.15
CA ARG A 217 3.70 35.57 -3.80
C ARG A 217 3.54 34.05 -3.89
N GLY A 218 2.74 33.47 -3.00
CA GLY A 218 2.32 32.06 -3.08
C GLY A 218 1.29 31.60 -2.05
N ALA A 219 1.06 32.35 -0.97
CA ALA A 219 0.22 31.91 0.15
C ALA A 219 -1.23 32.43 0.14
N SER A 220 -1.68 33.11 -0.92
CA SER A 220 -3.03 33.70 -0.98
C SER A 220 -3.89 33.07 -2.07
N LYS A 221 -4.28 31.81 -1.87
CA LYS A 221 -5.44 31.17 -2.54
C LYS A 221 -5.98 29.95 -1.77
N ARG A 222 -5.91 29.98 -0.43
CA ARG A 222 -6.66 29.07 0.45
C ARG A 222 -7.46 29.86 1.49
N ARG A 223 -8.24 30.83 1.03
CA ARG A 223 -9.40 31.38 1.74
C ARG A 223 -10.43 31.68 0.65
N HIS A 224 -11.66 31.23 0.85
CA HIS A 224 -12.70 30.95 -0.15
C HIS A 224 -12.57 29.58 -0.85
N ALA A 225 -12.76 28.51 -0.08
CA ALA A 225 -13.46 27.34 -0.60
C ALA A 225 -14.94 27.56 -0.28
N GLU A 226 -15.76 27.73 -1.32
CA GLU A 226 -17.21 27.70 -1.22
C GLU A 226 -17.67 26.30 -0.74
N THR A 227 -18.77 26.30 -0.01
CA THR A 227 -19.47 25.15 0.56
C THR A 227 -19.61 23.98 -0.43
N PRO A 228 -19.40 22.71 -0.01
CA PRO A 228 -19.52 21.58 -0.93
C PRO A 228 -20.99 21.35 -1.33
N VAL A 229 -21.25 21.37 -2.64
CA VAL A 229 -22.51 20.92 -3.23
C VAL A 229 -22.62 19.38 -3.07
N PRO A 230 -23.73 18.84 -2.55
CA PRO A 230 -23.88 17.39 -2.37
C PRO A 230 -24.35 16.76 -3.68
N GLY A 231 -23.50 15.99 -4.37
CA GLY A 231 -23.97 15.26 -5.56
C GLY A 231 -22.91 14.62 -6.46
N LYS A 232 -22.25 13.58 -5.97
CA LYS A 232 -21.87 12.33 -6.68
C LYS A 232 -20.88 11.59 -5.79
N LYS A 233 -21.31 10.49 -5.16
CA LYS A 233 -20.39 9.53 -4.55
C LYS A 233 -19.37 9.15 -5.62
N GLN A 234 -18.11 9.54 -5.43
CA GLN A 234 -17.00 8.92 -6.17
C GLN A 234 -17.16 7.41 -5.95
N LYS A 235 -17.32 6.65 -7.05
CA LYS A 235 -17.16 5.20 -7.01
C LYS A 235 -15.82 4.95 -6.31
N ILE A 236 -15.83 4.18 -5.23
CA ILE A 236 -14.61 3.62 -4.65
C ILE A 236 -13.88 2.96 -5.83
N ALA A 237 -12.72 3.49 -6.20
CA ALA A 237 -11.91 2.92 -7.25
C ALA A 237 -11.63 1.46 -6.88
N ALA A 238 -11.76 0.53 -7.83
CA ALA A 238 -11.38 -0.85 -7.60
C ALA A 238 -9.94 -0.90 -7.04
N GLU A 239 -9.67 -1.73 -6.04
CA GLU A 239 -8.33 -1.85 -5.43
C GLU A 239 -7.34 -2.65 -6.30
N TYR A 240 -7.73 -2.95 -7.54
CA TYR A 240 -6.98 -3.73 -8.50
C TYR A 240 -7.19 -3.16 -9.92
N THR A 241 -6.31 -3.53 -10.83
CA THR A 241 -6.47 -3.32 -12.28
C THR A 241 -6.62 -4.67 -12.96
N SER A 242 -7.44 -4.75 -14.00
CA SER A 242 -7.53 -5.95 -14.83
C SER A 242 -6.58 -5.80 -16.02
N THR A 243 -5.77 -6.81 -16.30
CA THR A 243 -4.96 -6.91 -17.52
C THR A 243 -5.22 -8.25 -18.19
N ALA A 244 -5.05 -8.33 -19.51
CA ALA A 244 -5.01 -9.62 -20.18
C ALA A 244 -3.58 -10.19 -20.05
N THR A 245 -3.47 -11.45 -19.69
CA THR A 245 -2.22 -12.22 -19.83
C THR A 245 -1.98 -12.60 -21.30
N PRO A 246 -0.77 -13.05 -21.67
CA PRO A 246 -0.44 -13.42 -23.06
C PRO A 246 -1.37 -14.50 -23.66
N ASP A 247 -1.93 -15.38 -22.84
CA ASP A 247 -2.93 -16.40 -23.20
C ASP A 247 -4.38 -15.85 -23.32
N GLY A 248 -4.56 -14.53 -23.12
CA GLY A 248 -5.84 -13.83 -23.24
C GLY A 248 -6.72 -13.91 -22.00
N ALA A 249 -6.30 -14.60 -20.93
CA ALA A 249 -7.05 -14.62 -19.69
C ALA A 249 -7.04 -13.24 -19.02
N GLN A 250 -8.17 -12.83 -18.44
CA GLN A 250 -8.22 -11.60 -17.65
C GLN A 250 -7.73 -11.86 -16.23
N VAL A 251 -6.67 -11.16 -15.84
CA VAL A 251 -6.07 -11.24 -14.52
C VAL A 251 -6.26 -9.91 -13.79
N ASP A 252 -6.79 -10.00 -12.58
CA ASP A 252 -6.94 -8.86 -11.68
C ASP A 252 -5.68 -8.73 -10.81
N ILE A 253 -4.90 -7.68 -11.05
CA ILE A 253 -3.66 -7.37 -10.33
C ILE A 253 -3.92 -6.31 -9.26
N PRO A 254 -3.63 -6.57 -7.98
CA PRO A 254 -3.74 -5.57 -6.91
C PRO A 254 -2.86 -4.34 -7.17
N TYR A 255 -3.33 -3.15 -6.79
CA TYR A 255 -2.50 -1.94 -6.85
C TYR A 255 -1.39 -1.98 -5.79
N CYS A 256 -0.22 -1.44 -6.14
CA CYS A 256 0.86 -1.25 -5.17
C CYS A 256 0.48 -0.15 -4.17
N LYS A 257 0.47 -0.47 -2.87
CA LYS A 257 0.06 0.46 -1.80
C LYS A 257 0.86 0.21 -0.53
N ASP A 258 1.10 1.27 0.26
CA ASP A 258 1.69 1.20 1.60
C ASP A 258 3.05 0.45 1.66
N GLY A 259 3.86 0.55 0.59
CA GLY A 259 5.16 -0.13 0.48
C GLY A 259 5.09 -1.58 -0.01
N TYR A 260 3.88 -2.11 -0.25
CA TYR A 260 3.67 -3.44 -0.80
C TYR A 260 3.66 -3.44 -2.33
N ARG A 261 4.28 -4.48 -2.88
CA ARG A 261 4.38 -4.76 -4.31
C ARG A 261 3.88 -6.17 -4.59
N TYR A 262 3.12 -6.28 -5.67
CA TYR A 262 2.53 -7.53 -6.12
C TYR A 262 3.07 -7.88 -7.49
N PHE A 263 3.73 -9.02 -7.58
CA PHE A 263 4.21 -9.59 -8.84
C PHE A 263 3.39 -10.82 -9.17
N LEU A 264 2.83 -10.88 -10.37
CA LEU A 264 2.19 -12.09 -10.86
C LEU A 264 3.24 -13.20 -10.96
N THR A 265 2.84 -14.44 -10.66
CA THR A 265 3.76 -15.57 -10.60
C THR A 265 3.34 -16.70 -11.52
N GLU A 266 4.31 -17.55 -11.84
CA GLU A 266 4.12 -18.85 -12.47
C GLU A 266 4.91 -19.91 -11.70
N LYS A 267 4.56 -21.19 -11.90
CA LYS A 267 5.37 -22.30 -11.35
C LYS A 267 6.77 -22.26 -11.97
N ASP A 268 7.79 -22.45 -11.14
CA ASP A 268 9.16 -22.51 -11.63
C ASP A 268 9.44 -23.89 -12.25
N PRO A 269 9.78 -23.97 -13.56
CA PRO A 269 10.09 -25.24 -14.21
C PRO A 269 11.36 -25.92 -13.67
N ASN A 270 12.24 -25.19 -12.97
CA ASN A 270 13.47 -25.74 -12.40
C ASN A 270 13.27 -26.37 -11.02
N VAL A 271 12.08 -26.23 -10.44
CA VAL A 271 11.74 -26.80 -9.13
C VAL A 271 10.79 -27.97 -9.36
N PRO A 272 11.20 -29.22 -9.01
CA PRO A 272 10.31 -30.37 -9.11
C PRO A 272 9.05 -30.17 -8.27
N ASP A 273 7.92 -30.69 -8.74
CA ASP A 273 6.72 -30.77 -7.92
C ASP A 273 7.00 -31.61 -6.66
N ASP A 274 6.68 -31.07 -5.48
CA ASP A 274 6.83 -31.80 -4.23
C ASP A 274 5.71 -32.86 -4.14
N PRO A 275 6.03 -34.17 -4.17
CA PRO A 275 5.03 -35.23 -4.12
C PRO A 275 4.25 -35.26 -2.79
N ASN A 276 4.78 -34.63 -1.73
CA ASN A 276 4.11 -34.53 -0.44
C ASN A 276 3.23 -33.27 -0.33
N TRP A 277 3.38 -32.32 -1.25
CA TRP A 277 2.57 -31.11 -1.28
C TRP A 277 1.24 -31.38 -1.96
N ASN A 278 0.17 -31.44 -1.17
CA ASN A 278 -1.19 -31.64 -1.65
C ASN A 278 -2.00 -30.33 -1.51
N PRO A 279 -2.44 -29.70 -2.62
CA PRO A 279 -3.25 -28.47 -2.57
C PRO A 279 -4.62 -28.67 -1.91
N ASN A 280 -5.07 -29.92 -1.75
CA ASN A 280 -6.31 -30.28 -1.05
C ASN A 280 -6.10 -30.63 0.44
N ASN A 281 -4.87 -30.55 0.95
CA ASN A 281 -4.59 -30.81 2.36
C ASN A 281 -4.95 -29.56 3.21
N PRO A 282 -5.94 -29.63 4.10
CA PRO A 282 -6.38 -28.50 4.92
C PRO A 282 -5.32 -28.01 5.93
N THR A 283 -4.19 -28.69 6.09
CA THR A 283 -3.06 -28.25 6.94
C THR A 283 -1.89 -27.63 6.16
N ALA A 284 -1.89 -27.69 4.81
CA ALA A 284 -0.83 -27.14 3.97
C ALA A 284 -1.13 -25.68 3.58
N TYR A 285 -1.18 -24.78 4.56
CA TYR A 285 -1.63 -23.39 4.36
C TYR A 285 -0.62 -22.47 3.64
N VAL A 286 0.61 -22.92 3.38
CA VAL A 286 1.65 -22.07 2.79
C VAL A 286 2.19 -22.72 1.51
N ILE A 287 1.91 -22.08 0.37
CA ILE A 287 2.55 -22.44 -0.90
C ILE A 287 4.04 -22.13 -0.75
N PRO A 288 4.95 -23.10 -0.95
CA PRO A 288 6.38 -22.84 -0.83
C PRO A 288 6.82 -21.80 -1.86
N SER A 289 7.31 -20.64 -1.41
CA SER A 289 7.62 -19.51 -2.27
C SER A 289 8.66 -19.81 -3.35
N TYR A 290 9.60 -20.72 -3.05
CA TYR A 290 10.63 -21.14 -3.98
C TYR A 290 10.09 -21.91 -5.19
N SER A 291 8.90 -22.51 -5.08
CA SER A 291 8.25 -23.26 -6.19
C SER A 291 7.68 -22.36 -7.29
N HIS A 292 7.63 -21.04 -7.04
CA HIS A 292 7.14 -20.06 -7.99
C HIS A 292 8.25 -19.09 -8.38
N ARG A 293 8.06 -18.41 -9.52
CA ARG A 293 8.90 -17.32 -9.99
C ARG A 293 8.05 -16.18 -10.54
N VAL A 294 8.64 -14.99 -10.64
CA VAL A 294 7.95 -13.81 -11.20
C VAL A 294 7.67 -14.01 -12.69
N LEU A 295 6.40 -13.83 -13.07
CA LEU A 295 6.00 -13.81 -14.48
C LEU A 295 6.29 -12.43 -15.07
N ASN A 296 7.42 -12.31 -15.77
CA ASN A 296 7.81 -11.10 -16.48
C ASN A 296 7.08 -11.00 -17.83
N SER A 297 6.72 -9.78 -18.23
CA SER A 297 6.11 -9.57 -19.54
C SER A 297 7.14 -9.68 -20.67
N GLU A 298 6.75 -10.29 -21.78
CA GLU A 298 7.58 -10.43 -22.97
C GLU A 298 7.87 -9.12 -23.69
N THR A 299 7.10 -8.06 -23.40
CA THR A 299 7.23 -6.78 -24.09
C THR A 299 7.32 -5.61 -23.10
N MET A 300 8.02 -4.56 -23.53
CA MET A 300 8.11 -3.30 -22.80
C MET A 300 6.86 -2.46 -23.06
N HIS A 301 6.09 -2.19 -22.01
CA HIS A 301 4.81 -1.49 -22.09
C HIS A 301 4.57 -0.65 -20.82
N LEU A 302 3.54 0.18 -20.80
CA LEU A 302 3.12 0.86 -19.57
C LEU A 302 2.51 -0.12 -18.58
N SER A 303 3.01 -0.13 -17.35
CA SER A 303 2.49 -1.00 -16.31
C SER A 303 1.05 -0.62 -15.94
N ALA A 304 0.16 -1.61 -15.93
CA ALA A 304 -1.22 -1.43 -15.51
C ALA A 304 -1.33 -1.23 -13.99
N ASN A 305 -0.51 -1.94 -13.20
CA ASN A 305 -0.57 -1.95 -11.73
C ASN A 305 0.32 -0.88 -11.09
N ASP A 306 1.28 -0.34 -11.85
CA ASP A 306 2.25 0.65 -11.37
C ASP A 306 1.94 2.07 -11.91
N ARG A 307 0.71 2.50 -11.63
CA ARG A 307 0.18 3.82 -12.01
C ARG A 307 -0.80 4.34 -10.97
N ALA A 308 -0.95 5.65 -10.91
CA ALA A 308 -2.05 6.26 -10.18
C ALA A 308 -3.42 5.88 -10.79
N TYR A 309 -4.40 5.58 -9.92
CA TYR A 309 -5.73 5.13 -10.31
C TYR A 309 -6.49 6.15 -11.17
N GLN A 310 -6.24 7.45 -11.01
CA GLN A 310 -6.91 8.50 -11.80
C GLN A 310 -6.37 8.66 -13.23
N LEU A 311 -5.26 8.01 -13.58
CA LEU A 311 -4.77 8.02 -14.96
C LEU A 311 -5.61 7.09 -15.83
N SER A 312 -5.85 7.48 -17.09
CA SER A 312 -6.39 6.60 -18.11
C SER A 312 -5.24 6.10 -18.98
N ILE A 313 -5.16 4.79 -19.21
CA ILE A 313 -4.14 4.18 -20.07
C ILE A 313 -4.83 3.42 -21.20
N VAL A 314 -4.41 3.68 -22.43
CA VAL A 314 -4.80 2.93 -23.62
C VAL A 314 -3.53 2.62 -24.40
N GLY A 315 -3.10 1.35 -24.39
CA GLY A 315 -1.79 0.96 -24.92
C GLY A 315 -0.67 1.72 -24.20
N ASN A 316 0.14 2.47 -24.96
CA ASN A 316 1.21 3.31 -24.40
C ASN A 316 0.81 4.80 -24.26
N THR A 317 -0.48 5.12 -24.44
CA THR A 317 -1.01 6.48 -24.29
C THR A 317 -1.59 6.65 -22.89
N ILE A 318 -1.23 7.76 -22.24
CA ILE A 318 -1.69 8.13 -20.90
C ILE A 318 -2.39 9.48 -20.97
N THR A 319 -3.56 9.55 -20.34
CA THR A 319 -4.30 10.78 -20.12
C THR A 319 -4.47 11.03 -18.62
N GLY A 320 -4.15 12.26 -18.20
CA GLY A 320 -4.26 12.68 -16.81
C GLY A 320 -5.66 13.17 -16.41
N PHE A 321 -5.84 13.35 -15.10
CA PHE A 321 -7.03 13.94 -14.52
C PHE A 321 -6.67 14.77 -13.29
N GLU A 322 -7.15 16.02 -13.23
CA GLU A 322 -6.94 16.97 -12.14
C GLU A 322 -5.47 17.19 -11.73
N GLY A 323 -5.01 16.52 -10.67
CA GLY A 323 -3.71 16.73 -10.05
C GLY A 323 -2.56 16.07 -10.80
N TYR A 324 -1.35 16.16 -10.22
CA TYR A 324 -0.23 15.38 -10.72
C TYR A 324 -0.40 13.91 -10.35
N ALA A 325 -0.23 13.04 -11.34
CA ALA A 325 -0.22 11.59 -11.12
C ALA A 325 0.79 10.93 -12.06
N MET A 326 1.41 9.84 -11.61
CA MET A 326 2.51 9.16 -12.31
C MET A 326 2.10 7.75 -12.78
N ALA A 327 2.71 7.33 -13.89
CA ALA A 327 2.74 5.96 -14.37
C ALA A 327 4.17 5.56 -14.71
N ARG A 328 4.48 4.27 -14.54
CA ARG A 328 5.77 3.66 -14.87
C ARG A 328 5.61 2.60 -15.97
N ALA A 329 6.68 2.36 -16.72
CA ALA A 329 6.76 1.22 -17.62
C ALA A 329 7.03 -0.09 -16.87
N SER A 330 6.83 -1.23 -17.52
CA SER A 330 6.88 -2.58 -16.93
C SER A 330 8.27 -2.98 -16.45
N HIS A 331 9.33 -2.59 -17.15
CA HIS A 331 10.71 -2.96 -16.81
C HIS A 331 11.60 -1.76 -16.48
N GLY A 332 12.58 -2.01 -15.61
CA GLY A 332 13.56 -1.03 -15.17
C GLY A 332 14.98 -1.39 -15.58
N VAL A 333 15.88 -0.41 -15.46
CA VAL A 333 17.30 -0.53 -15.77
C VAL A 333 18.18 -0.10 -14.60
N SER A 334 19.31 -0.79 -14.43
CA SER A 334 20.30 -0.56 -13.35
C SER A 334 21.74 -0.48 -13.87
N LYS A 335 21.98 -0.80 -15.14
CA LYS A 335 23.31 -0.83 -15.79
C LYS A 335 23.18 -0.45 -17.27
N GLY A 336 24.24 0.06 -17.90
CA GLY A 336 24.28 0.38 -19.32
C GLY A 336 23.60 1.71 -19.70
N THR A 337 23.45 1.95 -21.01
CA THR A 337 22.87 3.18 -21.56
C THR A 337 21.54 2.89 -22.23
N TRP A 338 20.46 3.51 -21.76
CA TRP A 338 19.10 3.21 -22.21
C TRP A 338 18.34 4.45 -22.62
N TYR A 339 17.45 4.30 -23.60
CA TYR A 339 16.69 5.41 -24.17
C TYR A 339 15.22 5.05 -24.40
N PHE A 340 14.33 6.02 -24.17
CA PHE A 340 12.94 5.99 -24.61
C PHE A 340 12.46 7.39 -25.04
N GLU A 341 11.34 7.44 -25.75
CA GLU A 341 10.73 8.67 -26.23
C GLU A 341 9.33 8.89 -25.63
N VAL A 342 8.92 10.15 -25.56
CA VAL A 342 7.58 10.57 -25.18
C VAL A 342 7.08 11.58 -26.21
N ASN A 343 5.93 11.31 -26.82
CA ASN A 343 5.23 12.27 -27.67
C ASN A 343 4.22 13.05 -26.84
N PHE A 344 4.21 14.38 -26.94
CA PHE A 344 3.23 15.22 -26.27
C PHE A 344 2.02 15.46 -27.18
N ASP A 345 0.97 14.66 -27.02
CA ASP A 345 -0.12 14.58 -28.00
C ASP A 345 -1.17 15.68 -27.82
N GLU A 346 -1.61 15.92 -26.58
CA GLU A 346 -2.63 16.92 -26.25
C GLU A 346 -2.24 17.72 -25.02
N GLN A 347 -2.41 19.04 -25.12
CA GLN A 347 -2.12 19.97 -24.04
C GLN A 347 -3.28 20.97 -23.86
N PRO A 348 -4.34 20.59 -23.13
CA PRO A 348 -5.38 21.52 -22.70
C PRO A 348 -4.83 22.67 -21.86
N GLU A 349 -5.65 23.71 -21.63
CA GLU A 349 -5.22 24.91 -20.90
C GLU A 349 -4.63 24.60 -19.51
N ASP A 350 -3.46 25.19 -19.25
CA ASP A 350 -2.70 25.02 -18.00
C ASP A 350 -2.43 23.55 -17.61
N SER A 351 -2.38 22.66 -18.61
CA SER A 351 -1.93 21.28 -18.45
C SER A 351 -0.43 21.15 -18.68
N HIS A 352 0.19 20.26 -17.89
CA HIS A 352 1.64 20.10 -17.85
C HIS A 352 2.01 18.64 -17.66
N ILE A 353 3.22 18.29 -18.09
CA ILE A 353 3.76 16.94 -17.92
C ILE A 353 5.15 17.03 -17.28
N ARG A 354 5.55 15.96 -16.62
CA ARG A 354 6.96 15.71 -16.31
C ARG A 354 7.35 14.32 -16.76
N ILE A 355 8.47 14.24 -17.44
CA ILE A 355 9.04 13.00 -17.96
C ILE A 355 10.35 12.69 -17.25
N GLY A 356 10.75 11.42 -17.21
CA GLY A 356 12.06 11.02 -16.73
C GLY A 356 12.08 9.61 -16.20
N TRP A 357 12.80 9.42 -15.10
CA TRP A 357 13.08 8.11 -14.53
C TRP A 357 12.70 8.10 -13.06
N SER A 358 12.13 6.99 -12.61
CA SER A 358 11.85 6.79 -11.18
C SER A 358 12.12 5.35 -10.76
N GLN A 359 12.58 5.21 -9.53
CA GLN A 359 12.57 3.93 -8.85
C GLN A 359 11.17 3.66 -8.28
N PHE A 360 10.94 2.42 -7.87
CA PHE A 360 9.63 1.97 -7.37
C PHE A 360 9.11 2.79 -6.18
N LEU A 361 10.01 3.17 -5.26
CA LEU A 361 9.71 3.97 -4.06
C LEU A 361 9.27 5.42 -4.36
N ALA A 362 9.32 5.87 -5.62
CA ALA A 362 8.68 7.13 -6.00
C ALA A 362 7.15 6.99 -5.90
N PRO A 363 6.43 7.83 -5.14
CA PRO A 363 5.00 7.69 -4.97
C PRO A 363 4.27 8.01 -6.29
N ILE A 364 3.49 7.05 -6.77
CA ILE A 364 2.71 7.17 -8.02
C ILE A 364 1.67 8.30 -7.97
N GLN A 365 1.23 8.70 -6.77
CA GLN A 365 0.31 9.83 -6.56
C GLN A 365 1.01 11.19 -6.56
N ALA A 366 2.32 11.24 -6.80
CA ALA A 366 3.08 12.46 -6.95
C ALA A 366 3.63 12.61 -8.37
N CYS A 367 4.35 13.70 -8.61
CA CYS A 367 5.00 13.95 -9.88
C CYS A 367 6.43 13.37 -9.91
N VAL A 368 6.94 13.12 -11.12
CA VAL A 368 8.34 12.70 -11.30
C VAL A 368 9.25 13.83 -10.78
N GLY A 369 10.21 13.45 -9.92
CA GLY A 369 11.11 14.39 -9.23
C GLY A 369 10.60 14.88 -7.87
N TYR A 370 9.54 14.28 -7.31
CA TYR A 370 8.98 14.67 -6.02
C TYR A 370 9.89 14.29 -4.83
N ASN A 371 10.47 13.09 -4.86
CA ASN A 371 11.37 12.60 -3.81
C ASN A 371 12.75 12.23 -4.37
N LYS A 372 13.63 11.69 -3.52
CA LYS A 372 14.97 11.25 -3.89
C LYS A 372 15.00 10.07 -4.89
N PHE A 373 13.88 9.35 -5.04
CA PHE A 373 13.78 8.17 -5.88
C PHE A 373 13.35 8.48 -7.32
N SER A 374 13.26 9.75 -7.72
CA SER A 374 12.87 10.13 -9.07
C SER A 374 13.59 11.39 -9.58
N TYR A 375 13.76 11.44 -10.89
CA TYR A 375 14.43 12.53 -11.61
C TYR A 375 13.56 12.94 -12.79
N GLY A 376 13.04 14.16 -12.76
CA GLY A 376 12.04 14.63 -13.71
C GLY A 376 12.47 15.85 -14.50
N TRP A 377 11.88 16.04 -15.67
CA TRP A 377 11.96 17.25 -16.50
C TRP A 377 10.56 17.73 -16.82
N ARG A 378 10.26 18.99 -16.47
CA ARG A 378 8.92 19.57 -16.53
C ARG A 378 8.71 20.38 -17.80
N SER A 379 7.53 20.23 -18.41
CA SER A 379 7.14 20.98 -19.61
C SER A 379 7.11 22.49 -19.38
N LYS A 380 6.55 22.94 -18.25
CA LYS A 380 6.53 24.35 -17.87
C LYS A 380 7.95 24.84 -17.54
N HIS A 381 8.44 25.79 -18.35
CA HIS A 381 9.75 26.44 -18.23
C HIS A 381 10.99 25.53 -18.37
N GLY A 382 10.84 24.27 -18.79
CA GLY A 382 11.98 23.39 -19.04
C GLY A 382 12.83 23.06 -17.79
N THR A 383 12.24 23.18 -16.60
CA THR A 383 12.94 22.98 -15.31
C THR A 383 13.09 21.50 -14.97
N LYS A 384 14.26 21.12 -14.45
CA LYS A 384 14.53 19.78 -13.93
C LYS A 384 14.15 19.69 -12.43
N PHE A 385 13.55 18.60 -12.00
CA PHE A 385 13.10 18.34 -10.63
C PHE A 385 13.68 17.05 -10.03
N HIS A 386 14.24 17.17 -8.84
CA HIS A 386 14.64 16.06 -7.99
C HIS A 386 14.47 16.47 -6.53
N ASP A 387 13.98 15.58 -5.66
CA ASP A 387 13.75 15.88 -4.24
C ASP A 387 12.88 17.15 -4.03
N ALA A 388 11.82 17.27 -4.85
CA ALA A 388 10.90 18.41 -4.93
C ALA A 388 11.55 19.77 -5.27
N LYS A 389 12.87 19.79 -5.57
CA LYS A 389 13.62 21.00 -5.89
C LYS A 389 13.70 21.18 -7.39
N GLY A 390 13.10 22.28 -7.88
CA GLY A 390 13.15 22.67 -9.29
C GLY A 390 14.38 23.52 -9.58
N LYS A 391 15.15 23.17 -10.61
CA LYS A 391 16.30 23.94 -11.11
C LYS A 391 16.11 24.25 -12.60
N LYS A 392 16.62 25.40 -13.06
CA LYS A 392 16.68 25.71 -14.49
C LYS A 392 17.60 24.69 -15.18
N TYR A 393 17.19 24.22 -16.35
CA TYR A 393 17.93 23.22 -17.11
C TYR A 393 17.83 23.51 -18.60
N TYR A 394 16.61 23.58 -19.12
CA TYR A 394 16.35 23.93 -20.50
C TYR A 394 15.70 25.31 -20.59
N THR A 395 16.06 26.08 -21.63
CA THR A 395 15.46 27.39 -21.88
C THR A 395 14.27 27.22 -22.80
N GLY A 396 13.12 27.74 -22.38
CA GLY A 396 11.86 27.39 -23.03
C GLY A 396 11.32 26.08 -22.46
N GLY A 397 10.00 25.94 -22.45
CA GLY A 397 9.36 24.67 -22.15
C GLY A 397 9.28 23.78 -23.39
N PHE A 398 8.58 22.66 -23.24
CA PHE A 398 8.11 21.85 -24.35
C PHE A 398 6.58 21.77 -24.29
N LYS A 399 5.96 21.54 -25.45
CA LYS A 399 4.52 21.69 -25.67
C LYS A 399 3.99 20.57 -26.58
N ARG A 400 2.67 20.61 -26.81
CA ARG A 400 2.01 19.73 -27.77
C ARG A 400 2.77 19.67 -29.11
N GLY A 401 2.96 18.45 -29.62
CA GLY A 401 3.65 18.14 -30.88
C GLY A 401 5.12 17.78 -30.72
N ASP A 402 5.73 18.08 -29.57
CA ASP A 402 7.14 17.76 -29.33
C ASP A 402 7.35 16.27 -29.05
N THR A 403 8.46 15.74 -29.55
CA THR A 403 9.02 14.43 -29.19
C THR A 403 10.18 14.62 -28.23
N LEU A 404 10.07 14.03 -27.06
CA LEU A 404 11.01 14.18 -25.96
C LEU A 404 11.76 12.87 -25.73
N GLY A 405 13.09 12.92 -25.80
CA GLY A 405 13.93 11.77 -25.51
C GLY A 405 14.40 11.76 -24.06
N CYS A 406 14.44 10.58 -23.46
CA CYS A 406 14.93 10.35 -22.10
C CYS A 406 16.03 9.30 -22.13
N LEU A 407 17.25 9.69 -21.80
CA LEU A 407 18.40 8.80 -21.69
C LEU A 407 18.82 8.65 -20.23
N ILE A 408 19.15 7.43 -19.83
CA ILE A 408 19.81 7.13 -18.55
C ILE A 408 21.06 6.29 -18.84
N HIS A 409 22.13 6.60 -18.12
CA HIS A 409 23.40 5.91 -18.24
C HIS A 409 23.91 5.47 -16.88
N PHE A 410 24.32 4.21 -16.80
CA PHE A 410 25.08 3.63 -15.72
C PHE A 410 26.39 3.03 -16.28
N PRO A 411 27.53 3.26 -15.60
CA PRO A 411 28.81 2.76 -16.06
C PRO A 411 28.86 1.23 -16.04
N ILE A 412 29.45 0.66 -17.09
CA ILE A 412 29.72 -0.78 -17.24
C ILE A 412 31.15 -0.97 -17.75
N ASP A 413 31.75 -2.10 -17.42
CA ASP A 413 32.98 -2.56 -18.06
C ASP A 413 32.67 -2.96 -19.51
N LYS A 414 33.47 -2.47 -20.47
CA LYS A 414 33.21 -2.69 -21.90
C LYS A 414 33.45 -4.13 -22.35
N LYS A 415 34.24 -4.91 -21.62
CA LYS A 415 34.54 -6.31 -21.94
C LYS A 415 33.49 -7.24 -21.36
N THR A 416 33.09 -7.02 -20.10
CA THR A 416 32.14 -7.89 -19.41
C THR A 416 30.69 -7.44 -19.56
N LEU A 417 30.46 -6.18 -19.94
CA LEU A 417 29.14 -5.52 -19.97
C LEU A 417 28.44 -5.45 -18.60
N LEU A 418 29.20 -5.62 -17.53
CA LEU A 418 28.72 -5.61 -16.15
C LEU A 418 29.29 -4.41 -15.38
N PRO A 419 28.63 -3.94 -14.31
CA PRO A 419 29.20 -2.95 -13.42
C PRO A 419 30.53 -3.46 -12.82
N PRO A 420 31.64 -2.71 -12.92
CA PRO A 420 32.94 -3.17 -12.44
C PRO A 420 32.97 -3.21 -10.91
N ASN A 421 33.56 -4.26 -10.34
CA ASN A 421 33.77 -4.44 -8.89
C ASN A 421 32.47 -4.37 -8.06
N GLN A 422 31.33 -4.79 -8.62
CA GLN A 422 30.06 -4.87 -7.90
C GLN A 422 29.57 -6.32 -7.83
N PRO A 423 28.99 -6.75 -6.70
CA PRO A 423 28.47 -8.11 -6.57
C PRO A 423 27.14 -8.25 -7.33
N SER A 424 26.79 -9.49 -7.72
CA SER A 424 25.72 -9.75 -8.69
C SER A 424 24.33 -9.31 -8.22
N GLU A 425 24.07 -9.37 -6.90
CA GLU A 425 22.82 -8.97 -6.25
C GLU A 425 22.49 -7.49 -6.46
N THR A 426 23.47 -6.70 -6.89
CA THR A 426 23.32 -5.26 -7.05
C THR A 426 22.89 -4.82 -8.43
N TYR A 427 23.05 -5.69 -9.44
CA TYR A 427 22.69 -5.40 -10.81
C TYR A 427 21.74 -6.44 -11.41
N LEU A 428 21.67 -7.64 -10.84
CA LEU A 428 20.63 -8.62 -11.12
C LEU A 428 19.34 -8.27 -10.35
N PRO A 429 18.16 -8.63 -10.89
CA PRO A 429 16.92 -8.50 -10.14
C PRO A 429 16.90 -9.44 -8.92
N PRO A 430 16.23 -9.08 -7.82
CA PRO A 430 16.04 -10.01 -6.72
C PRO A 430 15.24 -11.24 -7.18
N SER A 431 15.60 -12.43 -6.69
CA SER A 431 14.87 -13.66 -7.02
C SER A 431 13.45 -13.69 -6.45
N TYR A 432 13.23 -13.07 -5.28
CA TYR A 432 11.97 -13.09 -4.53
C TYR A 432 11.47 -14.49 -4.13
N LYS A 433 12.25 -15.56 -4.31
CA LYS A 433 11.91 -16.93 -3.91
C LYS A 433 11.77 -17.15 -2.40
N ASN A 434 12.16 -16.17 -1.59
CA ASN A 434 11.90 -16.10 -0.14
C ASN A 434 10.71 -15.20 0.22
N GLY A 435 9.99 -14.66 -0.78
CA GLY A 435 8.86 -13.75 -0.60
C GLY A 435 7.58 -14.47 -0.17
N THR A 436 6.58 -13.69 0.23
CA THR A 436 5.27 -14.26 0.61
C THR A 436 4.42 -14.45 -0.64
N LEU A 437 3.88 -15.65 -0.85
CA LEU A 437 2.89 -15.89 -1.89
C LEU A 437 1.49 -15.63 -1.34
N ILE A 438 0.67 -14.92 -2.11
CA ILE A 438 -0.74 -14.70 -1.82
C ILE A 438 -1.60 -15.19 -2.99
N ASN A 439 -2.76 -15.76 -2.69
CA ASN A 439 -3.76 -16.07 -3.70
C ASN A 439 -4.77 -14.91 -3.74
N PHE A 440 -4.86 -14.25 -4.88
CA PHE A 440 -5.84 -13.18 -5.13
C PHE A 440 -6.62 -13.49 -6.40
N LYS A 441 -7.93 -13.70 -6.24
CA LYS A 441 -8.87 -14.00 -7.34
C LYS A 441 -8.35 -15.09 -8.29
N SER A 442 -7.96 -16.23 -7.71
CA SER A 442 -7.48 -17.42 -8.42
C SER A 442 -6.13 -17.26 -9.13
N ASN A 443 -5.40 -16.19 -8.85
CA ASN A 443 -4.04 -15.96 -9.33
C ASN A 443 -3.09 -15.86 -8.13
N ILE A 444 -1.86 -16.34 -8.31
CA ILE A 444 -0.84 -16.34 -7.25
C ILE A 444 0.10 -15.15 -7.49
N PHE A 445 0.30 -14.36 -6.45
CA PHE A 445 1.19 -13.20 -6.47
C PHE A 445 2.28 -13.31 -5.41
N LEU A 446 3.48 -12.84 -5.73
CA LEU A 446 4.51 -12.53 -4.74
C LEU A 446 4.22 -11.15 -4.14
N GLU A 447 4.01 -11.12 -2.83
CA GLU A 447 3.89 -9.91 -2.02
C GLU A 447 5.25 -9.56 -1.41
N ILE A 448 5.77 -8.40 -1.80
CA ILE A 448 7.06 -7.87 -1.33
C ILE A 448 6.82 -6.52 -0.65
N HIS A 449 7.33 -6.37 0.57
CA HIS A 449 7.26 -5.10 1.31
C HIS A 449 8.63 -4.42 1.32
N GLU A 450 8.70 -3.21 0.78
CA GLU A 450 9.91 -2.38 0.78
C GLU A 450 9.68 -1.12 1.62
N ASP A 451 10.47 -0.97 2.70
CA ASP A 451 10.41 0.23 3.54
C ASP A 451 11.29 1.36 2.97
N ALA A 452 10.62 2.41 2.47
CA ALA A 452 11.27 3.60 1.94
C ALA A 452 12.21 4.28 2.95
N ALA A 453 11.91 4.22 4.26
CA ALA A 453 12.72 4.89 5.28
C ALA A 453 14.08 4.19 5.45
N THR A 454 14.10 2.87 5.41
CA THR A 454 15.31 2.05 5.45
C THR A 454 16.16 2.31 4.20
N ILE A 455 15.56 2.20 3.01
CA ILE A 455 16.29 2.36 1.74
C ILE A 455 16.84 3.78 1.55
N THR A 456 16.18 4.80 2.12
CA THR A 456 16.67 6.19 2.07
C THR A 456 18.00 6.37 2.82
N LYS A 457 18.28 5.56 3.85
CA LYS A 457 19.54 5.63 4.61
C LYS A 457 20.72 5.05 3.84
N ASP A 458 20.46 4.06 2.98
CA ASP A 458 21.46 3.33 2.21
C ASP A 458 21.63 3.87 0.77
N LEU A 459 21.13 5.08 0.50
CA LEU A 459 21.27 5.72 -0.81
C LEU A 459 22.74 6.03 -1.13
N GLN A 460 23.26 5.37 -2.16
CA GLN A 460 24.62 5.59 -2.66
C GLN A 460 24.58 6.16 -4.08
N GLU A 461 25.36 7.19 -4.35
CA GLU A 461 25.52 7.74 -5.70
C GLU A 461 26.44 6.85 -6.54
N VAL A 462 26.11 6.68 -7.82
CA VAL A 462 26.94 5.92 -8.77
C VAL A 462 27.77 6.90 -9.59
N SER A 463 29.08 6.99 -9.31
CA SER A 463 29.99 7.86 -10.05
C SER A 463 29.95 7.59 -11.56
N GLY A 464 29.83 8.64 -12.37
CA GLY A 464 29.80 8.54 -13.83
C GLY A 464 28.44 8.16 -14.41
N SER A 465 27.44 7.86 -13.57
CA SER A 465 26.04 7.75 -14.03
C SER A 465 25.46 9.13 -14.36
N TYR A 466 24.53 9.18 -15.32
CA TYR A 466 23.86 10.44 -15.67
C TYR A 466 22.50 10.22 -16.34
N ILE A 467 21.68 11.26 -16.32
CA ILE A 467 20.42 11.36 -17.07
C ILE A 467 20.52 12.55 -18.00
N GLU A 468 20.13 12.35 -19.25
CA GLU A 468 20.14 13.37 -20.30
C GLU A 468 18.78 13.39 -21.02
N PHE A 469 18.32 14.58 -21.38
CA PHE A 469 17.07 14.74 -22.10
C PHE A 469 17.29 15.33 -23.49
N PHE A 470 16.39 14.98 -24.42
CA PHE A 470 16.43 15.42 -25.80
C PHE A 470 15.11 16.10 -26.17
N HIS A 471 15.18 17.19 -26.91
CA HIS A 471 14.03 17.91 -27.44
C HIS A 471 14.05 17.81 -28.97
N ASN A 472 13.09 17.08 -29.55
CA ASN A 472 13.00 16.82 -30.98
C ASN A 472 14.34 16.31 -31.56
N GLY A 473 14.93 15.33 -30.85
CA GLY A 473 16.20 14.69 -31.21
C GLY A 473 17.47 15.47 -30.83
N LYS A 474 17.36 16.74 -30.41
CA LYS A 474 18.52 17.53 -29.99
C LYS A 474 18.79 17.37 -28.50
N SER A 475 20.03 17.04 -28.15
CA SER A 475 20.48 16.98 -26.75
C SER A 475 20.25 18.33 -26.06
N CYS A 476 19.74 18.26 -24.83
CA CYS A 476 19.62 19.40 -23.92
C CYS A 476 20.74 19.43 -22.86
N GLY A 477 21.76 18.58 -23.00
CA GLY A 477 22.85 18.39 -22.05
C GLY A 477 22.49 17.47 -20.89
N LYS A 478 23.47 17.13 -20.04
CA LYS A 478 23.23 16.27 -18.87
C LYS A 478 22.37 17.01 -17.85
N ALA A 479 21.22 16.43 -17.51
CA ALA A 479 20.31 16.99 -16.51
C ALA A 479 20.75 16.60 -15.10
N TYR A 480 21.19 15.36 -14.91
CA TYR A 480 21.62 14.84 -13.62
C TYR A 480 22.88 14.03 -13.82
N GLU A 481 23.80 14.11 -12.87
CA GLU A 481 25.05 13.36 -12.83
C GLU A 481 25.16 12.74 -11.44
N ASN A 482 25.84 11.60 -11.34
CA ASN A 482 26.00 10.82 -10.12
C ASN A 482 24.64 10.50 -9.45
N ILE A 483 23.73 9.91 -10.23
CA ILE A 483 22.41 9.54 -9.72
C ILE A 483 22.52 8.39 -8.70
N TYR A 484 21.54 8.29 -7.80
CA TYR A 484 21.52 7.22 -6.82
C TYR A 484 21.42 5.85 -7.46
N ARG A 485 22.07 4.85 -6.87
CA ARG A 485 21.95 3.44 -7.22
C ARG A 485 20.49 2.99 -7.10
N GLY A 486 20.07 2.12 -8.00
CA GLY A 486 18.76 1.50 -7.96
C GLY A 486 18.29 1.08 -9.35
N ASN A 487 17.11 0.47 -9.38
CA ASN A 487 16.45 0.07 -10.62
C ASN A 487 15.47 1.18 -11.06
N TYR A 488 15.69 1.76 -12.23
CA TYR A 488 14.93 2.90 -12.74
C TYR A 488 14.00 2.51 -13.89
N PHE A 489 12.74 2.91 -13.76
CA PHE A 489 11.70 2.67 -14.75
C PHE A 489 11.46 3.95 -15.56
N PRO A 490 11.24 3.86 -16.88
CA PRO A 490 10.67 4.96 -17.65
C PRO A 490 9.40 5.45 -16.98
N SER A 491 9.35 6.75 -16.69
CA SER A 491 8.33 7.33 -15.83
C SER A 491 7.81 8.65 -16.37
N VAL A 492 6.51 8.84 -16.28
CA VAL A 492 5.85 10.07 -16.69
C VAL A 492 4.82 10.46 -15.63
N SER A 493 4.63 11.76 -15.47
CA SER A 493 3.56 12.31 -14.64
C SER A 493 2.81 13.39 -15.37
N ILE A 494 1.48 13.34 -15.25
CA ILE A 494 0.55 14.20 -15.97
C ILE A 494 -0.17 15.09 -14.97
N PHE A 495 -0.33 16.37 -15.31
CA PHE A 495 -1.13 17.33 -14.57
C PHE A 495 -2.30 17.79 -15.43
N LYS A 496 -3.51 17.71 -14.87
CA LYS A 496 -4.79 17.89 -15.57
C LYS A 496 -4.91 16.93 -16.76
N ASN A 497 -5.73 17.31 -17.74
CA ASN A 497 -6.14 16.48 -18.87
C ASN A 497 -5.12 16.44 -20.03
N ALA A 498 -3.82 16.56 -19.75
CA ALA A 498 -2.81 16.37 -20.79
C ALA A 498 -2.77 14.90 -21.25
N THR A 499 -2.43 14.69 -22.51
CA THR A 499 -2.30 13.36 -23.12
C THR A 499 -0.91 13.22 -23.72
N ILE A 500 -0.25 12.10 -23.44
CA ILE A 500 1.05 11.74 -24.01
C ILE A 500 1.07 10.28 -24.44
N THR A 501 1.96 9.95 -25.36
CA THR A 501 2.21 8.58 -25.79
C THR A 501 3.68 8.25 -25.61
N LEU A 502 3.97 7.21 -24.81
CA LEU A 502 5.33 6.70 -24.69
C LEU A 502 5.68 5.87 -25.93
N ASN A 503 6.82 6.16 -26.50
CA ASN A 503 7.48 5.30 -27.46
C ASN A 503 8.58 4.53 -26.73
N LEU A 504 8.29 3.27 -26.41
CA LEU A 504 9.18 2.35 -25.70
C LEU A 504 10.03 1.50 -26.67
N GLY A 505 10.01 1.81 -27.97
CA GLY A 505 10.67 1.05 -29.02
C GLY A 505 9.74 0.06 -29.73
N PRO A 506 10.25 -0.70 -30.73
CA PRO A 506 11.64 -0.73 -31.18
C PRO A 506 12.03 0.42 -32.12
N LYS A 507 11.06 1.15 -32.69
CA LYS A 507 11.31 2.22 -33.67
C LYS A 507 11.24 3.59 -32.99
N TYR A 508 12.32 4.36 -33.07
CA TYR A 508 12.37 5.73 -32.57
C TYR A 508 12.40 6.76 -33.69
N LYS A 509 11.96 7.98 -33.37
CA LYS A 509 12.20 9.12 -34.25
C LYS A 509 13.66 9.54 -34.21
N HIS A 510 14.25 9.55 -33.01
CA HIS A 510 15.60 10.05 -32.75
C HIS A 510 16.33 9.22 -31.69
N LEU A 511 16.81 8.02 -32.04
CA LEU A 511 17.67 7.24 -31.15
C LEU A 511 19.09 7.85 -31.12
N PRO A 512 19.61 8.28 -29.96
CA PRO A 512 20.97 8.79 -29.86
C PRO A 512 22.00 7.68 -30.13
N PRO A 513 23.15 7.99 -30.78
CA PRO A 513 24.22 7.01 -30.99
C PRO A 513 24.71 6.40 -29.68
N GLY A 514 24.86 5.08 -29.66
CA GLY A 514 25.38 4.34 -28.50
C GLY A 514 24.38 4.09 -27.36
N ALA A 515 23.13 4.51 -27.50
CA ALA A 515 22.06 4.17 -26.56
C ALA A 515 21.29 2.91 -27.01
N SER A 516 21.02 2.01 -26.07
CA SER A 516 20.15 0.86 -26.29
C SER A 516 18.69 1.26 -26.18
N SER A 517 17.85 0.62 -26.99
CA SER A 517 16.41 0.79 -26.91
C SER A 517 15.85 0.08 -25.69
N ILE A 518 14.97 0.75 -24.94
CA ILE A 518 14.36 0.16 -23.74
C ILE A 518 13.53 -1.10 -24.02
N HIS A 519 13.03 -1.34 -25.24
CA HIS A 519 12.28 -2.57 -25.54
C HIS A 519 13.09 -3.84 -25.34
N LEU A 520 14.41 -3.79 -25.57
CA LEU A 520 15.30 -4.94 -25.40
C LEU A 520 15.36 -5.42 -23.94
N ARG A 521 15.02 -4.54 -23.00
CA ARG A 521 15.03 -4.86 -21.57
C ARG A 521 14.07 -5.98 -21.20
N ALA A 522 12.97 -6.14 -21.94
CA ALA A 522 11.99 -7.21 -21.71
C ALA A 522 12.60 -8.61 -21.91
N GLN A 523 13.56 -8.76 -22.83
CA GLN A 523 14.27 -10.04 -23.01
C GLN A 523 15.39 -10.19 -21.97
N GLU A 524 16.19 -9.16 -21.75
CA GLU A 524 17.30 -9.23 -20.79
C GLU A 524 16.84 -9.55 -19.37
N ILE A 525 15.75 -8.94 -18.91
CA ILE A 525 15.23 -9.17 -17.55
C ILE A 525 14.76 -10.61 -17.35
N GLN A 526 14.25 -11.29 -18.39
CA GLN A 526 13.85 -12.70 -18.29
C GLN A 526 15.06 -13.59 -18.03
N CYS A 527 16.15 -13.37 -18.79
CA CYS A 527 17.40 -14.10 -18.59
C CYS A 527 18.02 -13.79 -17.22
N GLU A 528 18.03 -12.52 -16.81
CA GLU A 528 18.59 -12.12 -15.52
C GLU A 528 17.76 -12.61 -14.33
N GLN A 529 16.43 -12.62 -14.44
CA GLN A 529 15.54 -13.18 -13.43
C GLN A 529 15.75 -14.69 -13.31
N ALA A 530 15.78 -15.41 -14.43
CA ALA A 530 16.06 -16.84 -14.43
C ALA A 530 17.42 -17.17 -13.80
N LEU A 531 18.45 -16.37 -14.11
CA LEU A 531 19.77 -16.52 -13.48
C LEU A 531 19.71 -16.28 -11.97
N SER A 532 19.01 -15.23 -11.53
CA SER A 532 18.87 -14.90 -10.11
C SER A 532 18.13 -15.99 -9.34
N ASP A 533 17.10 -16.56 -9.97
CA ASP A 533 16.32 -17.68 -9.45
C ASP A 533 17.17 -18.95 -9.33
N MET A 534 17.96 -19.28 -10.36
CA MET A 534 18.90 -20.40 -10.30
C MET A 534 19.98 -20.21 -9.23
N LEU A 535 20.56 -19.00 -9.12
CA LEU A 535 21.55 -18.69 -8.10
C LEU A 535 20.97 -18.88 -6.69
N TYR A 536 19.74 -18.43 -6.46
CA TYR A 536 19.05 -18.64 -5.18
C TYR A 536 18.83 -20.12 -4.86
N LEU A 537 18.39 -20.91 -5.85
CA LEU A 537 18.16 -22.35 -5.67
C LEU A 537 19.46 -23.10 -5.37
N VAL A 538 20.58 -22.70 -5.99
CA VAL A 538 21.90 -23.31 -5.75
C VAL A 538 22.50 -22.86 -4.41
N SER A 539 22.27 -21.62 -3.98
CA SER A 539 22.84 -21.10 -2.72
C SER A 539 22.14 -21.60 -1.47
N ASN A 540 20.90 -22.09 -1.59
CA ASN A 540 20.08 -22.48 -0.46
C ASN A 540 19.94 -24.01 -0.39
N ASP A 541 20.80 -24.64 0.42
CA ASP A 541 20.84 -26.10 0.65
C ASP A 541 19.52 -26.70 1.20
N GLU A 542 18.62 -25.88 1.75
CA GLU A 542 17.29 -26.34 2.21
C GLU A 542 16.31 -26.66 1.07
N VAL A 543 16.60 -26.22 -0.15
CA VAL A 543 15.86 -26.66 -1.34
C VAL A 543 16.48 -27.99 -1.76
N VAL A 544 16.01 -29.09 -1.17
CA VAL A 544 16.39 -30.45 -1.58
C VAL A 544 15.90 -30.68 -3.02
N LEU A 545 16.69 -30.24 -3.99
CA LEU A 545 16.53 -30.59 -5.38
C LEU A 545 16.98 -32.05 -5.50
N ASN A 546 16.02 -32.98 -5.36
CA ASN A 546 16.23 -34.37 -5.75
C ASN A 546 16.45 -34.40 -7.27
N TYR A 547 17.65 -34.07 -7.71
CA TYR A 547 18.07 -34.37 -9.07
C TYR A 547 18.02 -35.90 -9.21
N PRO A 548 17.31 -36.45 -10.21
CA PRO A 548 17.52 -37.85 -10.55
C PRO A 548 19.01 -38.02 -10.85
N ALA A 549 19.65 -38.98 -10.17
CA ALA A 549 21.07 -39.25 -10.38
C ALA A 549 21.33 -39.36 -11.88
N VAL A 550 22.21 -38.49 -12.40
CA VAL A 550 22.66 -38.58 -13.78
C VAL A 550 23.25 -39.98 -13.93
N LYS A 551 22.56 -40.86 -14.66
CA LYS A 551 23.11 -42.15 -15.03
C LYS A 551 24.37 -41.85 -15.83
N LYS A 552 25.54 -42.07 -15.25
CA LYS A 552 26.75 -42.27 -16.05
C LYS A 552 26.44 -43.43 -16.98
N GLU A 553 26.44 -43.20 -18.28
CA GLU A 553 26.63 -44.28 -19.23
C GLU A 553 28.01 -44.86 -18.93
N ILE A 554 28.04 -45.92 -18.13
CA ILE A 554 29.15 -46.84 -18.10
C ILE A 554 29.06 -47.56 -19.44
N LYS A 555 29.97 -47.25 -20.36
CA LYS A 555 30.15 -48.09 -21.55
C LYS A 555 30.53 -49.49 -21.06
N GLU A 556 29.78 -50.49 -21.48
CA GLU A 556 29.99 -51.92 -21.18
C GLU A 556 31.25 -52.49 -21.88
N GLU A 557 32.38 -51.79 -21.84
CA GLU A 557 33.66 -52.29 -22.40
C GLU A 557 34.75 -52.50 -21.34
N ASP A 558 34.51 -52.21 -20.07
CA ASP A 558 35.48 -52.46 -18.97
C ASP A 558 35.03 -53.56 -17.98
N MET A 559 34.20 -54.52 -18.43
CA MET A 559 34.02 -55.77 -17.70
C MET A 559 34.28 -56.99 -18.59
N GLU A 560 35.57 -57.23 -18.87
CA GLU A 560 36.14 -58.59 -18.92
C GLU A 560 37.61 -58.58 -18.52
#